data_AF-A0A9P0FX06-F1
#
_entry.id   AF-A0A9P0FX06-F1
#
_cell.length_a   1.000
_cell.length_b   1.000
_cell.length_c   1.000
_cell.angle_alpha   90.00
_cell.angle_beta   90.00
_cell.angle_gamma   90.00
#
_symmetry.space_group_name_H-M   'P 1'
#
loop_
_entity.id
_entity.type
_entity.pdbx_description
1 polymer ?
#
loop_
_entity_poly.entity_id
_entity_poly.type
_entity_poly.pdbx_seq_one_letter_code
_entity_poly.pdbx_strand_id
1 'polypeptide(L)'
;MIIIYLVAILLQCLNAVYLDDDDEHSARSRVSGGEDEFEPIMTLTKDKEKLVVMKNINCDDFSKYALNCTVEAALMYNSSRKSPPMPAKIGDWCKAIRYLTNCAIDWNSDCKDMTESHFNEESIRGHMHVVSNVCDDEGFLSRYDVLPVCIDAASNAWEACYSVFKTLVDDQKNTTHEWTHFETHFYMCCARAQFRRCTLDSLFDMPEICPYEQAVTLQKFSVIVSEGDVFQDCDQNVMYSNCPGGDPRPSAKSIAKLMNADAFNSVPSSSGNHVVDNCIVLLTLLCGLFI
;
A
#
# COMPACT_ATOMS: atom_id res chain seq x y z
N MET A 1 42.86 33.74 -25.95
CA MET A 1 41.63 32.93 -26.11
C MET A 1 41.27 32.11 -24.88
N ILE A 2 42.22 31.58 -24.10
CA ILE A 2 41.95 30.80 -22.87
C ILE A 2 41.21 31.61 -21.79
N ILE A 3 41.56 32.90 -21.63
CA ILE A 3 40.91 33.79 -20.64
C ILE A 3 39.43 34.04 -20.99
N ILE A 4 39.09 34.11 -22.28
CA ILE A 4 37.70 34.31 -22.74
C ILE A 4 36.87 33.05 -22.47
N TYR A 5 37.48 31.86 -22.59
CA TYR A 5 36.83 30.59 -22.30
C TYR A 5 36.54 30.41 -20.80
N LEU A 6 37.47 30.82 -19.93
CA LEU A 6 37.27 30.78 -18.47
C LEU A 6 36.17 31.74 -18.00
N VAL A 7 36.07 32.93 -18.61
CA VAL A 7 35.01 33.89 -18.32
C VAL A 7 33.64 33.36 -18.76
N ALA A 8 33.55 32.66 -19.90
CA ALA A 8 32.30 32.05 -20.37
C ALA A 8 31.80 30.93 -19.45
N ILE A 9 32.71 30.08 -18.95
CA ILE A 9 32.37 28.99 -18.02
C ILE A 9 31.92 29.56 -16.67
N LEU A 10 32.60 30.59 -16.15
CA LEU A 10 32.21 31.25 -14.90
C LEU A 10 30.84 31.94 -15.00
N LEU A 11 30.51 32.52 -16.16
CA LEU A 11 29.21 33.15 -16.39
C LEU A 11 28.07 32.12 -16.48
N GLN A 12 28.35 30.93 -17.04
CA GLN A 12 27.40 29.81 -17.07
C GLN A 12 27.17 29.20 -15.69
N CYS A 13 28.22 29.09 -14.85
CA CYS A 13 28.08 28.65 -13.46
C CYS A 13 27.31 29.67 -12.60
N LEU A 14 27.51 30.97 -12.80
CA LEU A 14 26.77 32.02 -12.09
C LEU A 14 25.28 32.03 -12.46
N ASN A 15 24.93 31.83 -13.73
CA ASN A 15 23.52 31.75 -14.15
C ASN A 15 22.82 30.48 -13.64
N ALA A 16 23.55 29.38 -13.41
CA ALA A 16 22.99 28.16 -12.83
C ALA A 16 22.70 28.29 -11.33
N VAL A 17 23.44 29.15 -10.61
CA VAL A 17 23.23 29.42 -9.17
C VAL A 17 22.15 30.48 -8.95
N TYR A 18 21.92 31.39 -9.91
CA TYR A 18 20.93 32.47 -9.79
C TYR A 18 19.49 32.04 -10.14
N LEU A 19 19.28 30.81 -10.61
CA LEU A 19 17.97 30.27 -10.99
C LEU A 19 17.36 29.31 -9.95
N ASP A 20 18.00 29.15 -8.79
CA ASP A 20 17.60 28.19 -7.74
C ASP A 20 17.08 28.86 -6.45
N ASP A 21 16.83 30.19 -6.47
CA ASP A 21 16.47 30.95 -5.25
C ASP A 21 15.21 31.84 -5.39
N ASP A 22 14.39 31.65 -6.43
CA ASP A 22 13.09 32.31 -6.58
C ASP A 22 11.99 31.27 -6.88
N ASP A 23 11.34 30.74 -5.83
CA ASP A 23 9.88 30.61 -5.75
C ASP A 23 9.45 29.86 -4.45
N GLU A 24 9.67 30.51 -3.31
CA GLU A 24 8.84 30.30 -2.12
C GLU A 24 8.17 31.65 -1.82
N HIS A 25 6.88 31.80 -2.15
CA HIS A 25 5.85 32.61 -1.46
C HIS A 25 4.60 32.78 -2.34
N SER A 26 3.59 31.92 -2.13
CA SER A 26 2.21 32.36 -2.24
C SER A 26 1.34 31.71 -1.17
N ALA A 27 0.96 32.55 -0.23
CA ALA A 27 0.12 32.24 0.91
C ALA A 27 -1.35 32.05 0.49
N ARG A 28 -1.98 31.07 1.16
CA ARG A 28 -3.36 31.10 1.68
C ARG A 28 -4.41 31.86 0.86
N SER A 29 -5.38 31.10 0.34
CA SER A 29 -6.79 31.50 0.40
C SER A 29 -7.55 30.47 1.23
N ARG A 30 -7.90 30.86 2.46
CA ARG A 30 -8.86 30.16 3.33
C ARG A 30 -10.26 30.45 2.78
N VAL A 31 -11.00 29.41 2.40
CA VAL A 31 -12.46 29.47 2.37
C VAL A 31 -12.98 28.71 3.59
N SER A 32 -13.80 29.43 4.34
CA SER A 32 -14.42 29.06 5.61
C SER A 32 -15.79 28.42 5.35
N GLY A 33 -16.18 27.46 6.21
CA GLY A 33 -17.59 27.21 6.55
C GLY A 33 -18.11 25.81 6.24
N GLY A 34 -18.14 24.96 7.26
CA GLY A 34 -18.76 23.64 7.26
C GLY A 34 -18.38 22.88 8.53
N GLU A 35 -18.91 23.32 9.66
CA GLU A 35 -18.80 22.60 10.94
C GLU A 35 -19.68 21.35 10.85
N ASP A 36 -19.08 20.20 10.55
CA ASP A 36 -19.66 18.90 10.93
C ASP A 36 -18.98 18.46 12.23
N GLU A 37 -19.77 18.55 13.29
CA GLU A 37 -19.44 18.21 14.67
C GLU A 37 -19.01 16.73 14.75
N PHE A 38 -17.77 16.49 15.17
CA PHE A 38 -17.24 15.15 15.46
C PHE A 38 -17.99 14.57 16.67
N GLU A 39 -18.84 13.57 16.46
CA GLU A 39 -19.33 12.74 17.57
C GLU A 39 -18.20 11.79 18.03
N PRO A 40 -17.90 11.73 19.35
CA PRO A 40 -16.85 10.87 19.87
C PRO A 40 -17.26 9.39 19.88
N ILE A 41 -16.29 8.53 19.54
CA ILE A 41 -16.42 7.07 19.56
C ILE A 41 -16.76 6.61 20.99
N MET A 42 -17.98 6.11 21.17
CA MET A 42 -18.40 5.50 22.43
C MET A 42 -17.85 4.09 22.59
N THR A 43 -17.23 3.87 23.74
CA THR A 43 -16.78 2.56 24.23
C THR A 43 -17.93 1.56 24.28
N LEU A 44 -17.71 0.41 23.64
CA LEU A 44 -18.47 -0.84 23.76
C LEU A 44 -18.89 -1.11 25.21
N THR A 45 -20.13 -0.76 25.61
CA THR A 45 -20.92 -1.53 26.60
C THR A 45 -22.32 -1.00 26.95
N LYS A 46 -22.77 0.20 26.53
CA LYS A 46 -24.01 0.76 27.13
C LYS A 46 -25.20 1.17 26.26
N ASP A 47 -25.14 1.10 24.93
CA ASP A 47 -26.27 1.54 24.07
C ASP A 47 -26.84 0.43 23.18
N LYS A 48 -27.10 -0.75 23.76
CA LYS A 48 -27.80 -1.84 23.07
C LYS A 48 -29.28 -1.56 22.76
N GLU A 49 -29.89 -0.53 23.34
CA GLU A 49 -31.34 -0.28 23.23
C GLU A 49 -31.73 0.86 22.27
N LYS A 50 -30.78 1.67 21.77
CA LYS A 50 -31.08 2.77 20.84
C LYS A 50 -30.63 2.57 19.39
N LEU A 51 -29.86 1.50 19.12
CA LEU A 51 -29.42 1.14 17.77
C LEU A 51 -30.19 -0.03 17.17
N VAL A 52 -31.31 -0.43 17.78
CA VAL A 52 -32.24 -1.41 17.22
C VAL A 52 -33.24 -0.67 16.33
N VAL A 53 -32.74 -0.04 15.25
CA VAL A 53 -33.52 -0.08 14.02
C VAL A 53 -33.29 -1.48 13.49
N MET A 54 -34.09 -2.42 14.00
CA MET A 54 -34.11 -3.82 13.60
C MET A 54 -34.28 -3.86 12.07
N LYS A 55 -33.18 -3.87 11.33
CA LYS A 55 -33.19 -4.31 9.95
C LYS A 55 -33.59 -5.78 10.05
N ASN A 56 -34.75 -6.12 9.52
CA ASN A 56 -35.22 -7.50 9.51
C ASN A 56 -34.36 -8.30 8.52
N ILE A 57 -33.17 -8.72 8.96
CA ILE A 57 -32.23 -9.51 8.16
C ILE A 57 -32.81 -10.92 8.03
N ASN A 58 -32.92 -11.41 6.81
CA ASN A 58 -33.31 -12.80 6.57
C ASN A 58 -32.08 -13.71 6.74
N CYS A 59 -31.95 -14.33 7.91
CA CYS A 59 -30.82 -15.19 8.25
C CYS A 59 -30.75 -16.50 7.43
N ASP A 60 -31.80 -16.84 6.68
CA ASP A 60 -31.84 -18.04 5.83
C ASP A 60 -31.17 -17.82 4.46
N ASP A 61 -30.89 -16.56 4.07
CA ASP A 61 -30.39 -16.20 2.74
C ASP A 61 -29.14 -15.32 2.81
N PHE A 62 -28.05 -15.90 3.35
CA PHE A 62 -26.74 -15.25 3.45
C PHE A 62 -26.24 -14.75 2.10
N SER A 63 -26.37 -15.57 1.06
CA SER A 63 -25.88 -15.26 -0.28
C SER A 63 -26.47 -13.97 -0.83
N LYS A 64 -27.79 -13.76 -0.66
CA LYS A 64 -28.45 -12.53 -1.09
C LYS A 64 -28.05 -11.33 -0.24
N TYR A 65 -27.92 -11.51 1.08
CA TYR A 65 -27.46 -10.44 1.97
C TYR A 65 -26.03 -9.98 1.61
N ALA A 66 -25.10 -10.92 1.50
CA ALA A 66 -23.72 -10.66 1.11
C ALA A 66 -23.62 -10.03 -0.28
N LEU A 67 -24.43 -10.49 -1.24
CA LEU A 67 -24.49 -9.89 -2.59
C LEU A 67 -24.96 -8.43 -2.54
N ASN A 68 -26.02 -8.12 -1.79
CA ASN A 68 -26.50 -6.74 -1.67
C ASN A 68 -25.43 -5.84 -1.04
N CYS A 69 -24.79 -6.31 0.03
CA CYS A 69 -23.73 -5.57 0.69
C CYS A 69 -22.53 -5.30 -0.24
N THR A 70 -22.11 -6.30 -0.99
CA THR A 70 -20.99 -6.16 -1.94
C THR A 70 -21.34 -5.26 -3.11
N VAL A 71 -22.56 -5.33 -3.64
CA VAL A 71 -23.04 -4.44 -4.71
C VAL A 71 -23.09 -2.98 -4.24
N GLU A 72 -23.65 -2.71 -3.06
CA GLU A 72 -23.70 -1.35 -2.53
C GLU A 72 -22.30 -0.78 -2.27
N ALA A 73 -21.40 -1.57 -1.67
CA ALA A 73 -20.00 -1.16 -1.49
C ALA A 73 -19.29 -0.89 -2.82
N ALA A 74 -19.51 -1.72 -3.84
CA ALA A 74 -18.94 -1.53 -5.17
C ALA A 74 -19.44 -0.23 -5.82
N LEU A 75 -20.71 0.12 -5.63
CA LEU A 75 -21.28 1.39 -6.11
C LEU A 75 -20.70 2.60 -5.35
N MET A 76 -20.42 2.47 -4.05
CA MET A 76 -19.77 3.52 -3.26
C MET A 76 -18.34 3.79 -3.74
N TYR A 77 -17.53 2.74 -3.93
CA TYR A 77 -16.14 2.90 -4.37
C TYR A 77 -16.05 3.31 -5.85
N ASN A 78 -16.90 2.71 -6.70
CA ASN A 78 -17.00 2.97 -8.13
C ASN A 78 -15.65 2.90 -8.85
N SER A 79 -14.98 1.75 -8.74
CA SER A 79 -13.72 1.45 -9.42
C SER A 79 -13.64 -0.03 -9.72
N SER A 80 -13.14 -0.37 -10.90
CA SER A 80 -12.83 -1.76 -11.30
C SER A 80 -11.37 -2.13 -11.04
N ARG A 81 -10.53 -1.16 -10.65
CA ARG A 81 -9.12 -1.40 -10.34
C ARG A 81 -8.99 -2.13 -9.02
N LYS A 82 -8.11 -3.13 -9.01
CA LYS A 82 -7.73 -3.85 -7.79
C LYS A 82 -6.52 -3.21 -7.12
N SER A 83 -5.77 -2.37 -7.84
CA SER A 83 -4.61 -1.63 -7.33
C SER A 83 -4.99 -0.72 -6.16
N PRO A 84 -3.99 -0.25 -5.38
CA PRO A 84 -4.23 0.73 -4.33
C PRO A 84 -5.03 1.91 -4.89
N PRO A 85 -6.09 2.37 -4.20
CA PRO A 85 -6.92 3.46 -4.69
C PRO A 85 -6.06 4.71 -4.89
N MET A 86 -6.31 5.46 -5.96
CA MET A 86 -5.71 6.79 -6.09
C MET A 86 -6.10 7.65 -4.88
N PRO A 87 -5.27 8.61 -4.44
CA PRO A 87 -5.59 9.43 -3.26
C PRO A 87 -6.95 10.13 -3.37
N ALA A 88 -7.33 10.62 -4.55
CA ALA A 88 -8.66 11.19 -4.80
C ALA A 88 -9.83 10.22 -4.56
N LYS A 89 -9.57 8.91 -4.50
CA LYS A 89 -10.55 7.83 -4.31
C LYS A 89 -10.39 7.07 -2.98
N ILE A 90 -9.38 7.38 -2.16
CA ILE A 90 -9.17 6.70 -0.88
C ILE A 90 -10.38 6.86 0.05
N GLY A 91 -11.03 8.03 0.03
CA GLY A 91 -12.24 8.29 0.82
C GLY A 91 -13.43 7.40 0.41
N ASP A 92 -13.67 7.23 -0.88
CA ASP A 92 -14.73 6.36 -1.41
C ASP A 92 -14.43 4.89 -1.09
N TRP A 93 -13.16 4.49 -1.21
CA TRP A 93 -12.69 3.15 -0.83
C TRP A 93 -12.91 2.87 0.66
N CYS A 94 -12.55 3.82 1.52
CA CYS A 94 -12.75 3.72 2.97
C CYS A 94 -14.23 3.67 3.35
N LYS A 95 -15.11 4.41 2.65
CA LYS A 95 -16.57 4.32 2.84
C LYS A 95 -17.08 2.92 2.49
N ALA A 96 -16.63 2.36 1.37
CA ALA A 96 -17.02 1.01 0.95
C ALA A 96 -16.58 -0.06 1.96
N ILE A 97 -15.35 0.02 2.49
CA ILE A 97 -14.86 -0.93 3.51
C ILE A 97 -15.64 -0.80 4.82
N ARG A 98 -15.89 0.43 5.30
CA ARG A 98 -16.70 0.63 6.52
C ARG A 98 -18.11 0.05 6.34
N TYR A 99 -18.71 0.25 5.17
CA TYR A 99 -20.01 -0.32 4.84
C TYR A 99 -19.99 -1.86 4.86
N LEU A 100 -19.01 -2.50 4.21
CA LEU A 100 -18.84 -3.97 4.25
C LEU A 100 -18.61 -4.49 5.67
N THR A 101 -17.83 -3.76 6.47
CA THR A 101 -17.58 -4.10 7.88
C THR A 101 -18.87 -4.08 8.68
N ASN A 102 -19.69 -3.04 8.50
CA ASN A 102 -20.98 -2.93 9.17
C ASN A 102 -21.95 -4.02 8.74
N CYS A 103 -22.01 -4.35 7.45
CA CYS A 103 -22.78 -5.51 6.97
C CYS A 103 -22.36 -6.82 7.65
N ALA A 104 -21.05 -7.05 7.77
CA ALA A 104 -20.56 -8.25 8.44
C ALA A 104 -20.89 -8.25 9.95
N ILE A 105 -20.81 -7.09 10.62
CA ILE A 105 -21.19 -6.93 12.02
C ILE A 105 -22.69 -7.18 12.22
N ASP A 106 -23.55 -6.53 11.42
CA ASP A 106 -25.01 -6.67 11.45
C ASP A 106 -25.41 -8.16 11.28
N TRP A 107 -24.82 -8.85 10.29
CA TRP A 107 -25.06 -10.28 10.09
C TRP A 107 -24.60 -11.12 11.28
N ASN A 108 -23.38 -10.88 11.78
CA ASN A 108 -22.81 -11.66 12.87
C ASN A 108 -23.53 -11.40 14.22
N SER A 109 -24.15 -10.24 14.41
CA SER A 109 -24.96 -9.95 15.60
C SER A 109 -26.35 -10.59 15.51
N ASP A 110 -27.00 -10.52 14.34
CA ASP A 110 -28.42 -10.83 14.19
C ASP A 110 -28.66 -12.28 13.75
N CYS A 111 -27.70 -12.89 13.07
CA CYS A 111 -27.78 -14.26 12.52
C CYS A 111 -26.74 -15.21 13.13
N LYS A 112 -26.24 -14.90 14.34
CA LYS A 112 -25.14 -15.61 15.02
C LYS A 112 -25.30 -17.14 15.07
N ASP A 113 -26.53 -17.63 15.25
CA ASP A 113 -26.84 -19.06 15.38
C ASP A 113 -26.73 -19.84 14.07
N MET A 114 -26.67 -19.16 12.91
CA MET A 114 -26.57 -19.76 11.57
C MET A 114 -25.14 -19.79 11.03
N THR A 115 -24.17 -19.20 11.73
CA THR A 115 -22.79 -19.05 11.22
C THR A 115 -21.75 -19.70 12.13
N GLU A 116 -20.75 -20.37 11.54
CA GLU A 116 -19.54 -20.76 12.27
C GLU A 116 -18.80 -19.49 12.76
N SER A 117 -18.76 -19.29 14.08
CA SER A 117 -18.50 -17.98 14.69
C SER A 117 -17.07 -17.44 14.48
N HIS A 118 -16.07 -18.30 14.34
CA HIS A 118 -14.66 -17.87 14.42
C HIS A 118 -14.17 -17.14 13.17
N PHE A 119 -14.55 -17.64 11.99
CA PHE A 119 -14.07 -17.11 10.72
C PHE A 119 -14.69 -15.73 10.39
N ASN A 120 -15.95 -15.52 10.78
CA ASN A 120 -16.62 -14.24 10.65
C ASN A 120 -16.03 -13.18 11.60
N GLU A 121 -15.72 -13.54 12.84
CA GLU A 121 -15.10 -12.63 13.80
C GLU A 121 -13.67 -12.22 13.38
N GLU A 122 -12.88 -13.13 12.81
CA GLU A 122 -11.57 -12.80 12.24
C GLU A 122 -11.67 -11.88 11.03
N SER A 123 -12.62 -12.14 10.12
CA SER A 123 -12.82 -11.28 8.96
C SER A 123 -13.27 -9.87 9.35
N ILE A 124 -14.17 -9.74 10.33
CA ILE A 124 -14.61 -8.44 10.87
C ILE A 124 -13.41 -7.70 11.50
N ARG A 125 -12.62 -8.38 12.34
CA ARG A 125 -11.42 -7.79 12.95
C ARG A 125 -10.40 -7.34 11.90
N GLY A 126 -10.23 -8.12 10.83
CA GLY A 126 -9.39 -7.75 9.69
C GLY A 126 -9.86 -6.46 9.03
N HIS A 127 -11.15 -6.35 8.69
CA HIS A 127 -11.66 -5.11 8.10
C HIS A 127 -11.53 -3.91 9.05
N MET A 128 -11.82 -4.09 10.34
CA MET A 128 -11.61 -3.04 11.35
C MET A 128 -10.15 -2.61 11.43
N HIS A 129 -9.20 -3.55 11.35
CA HIS A 129 -7.78 -3.25 11.31
C HIS A 129 -7.42 -2.36 10.11
N VAL A 130 -7.96 -2.64 8.92
CA VAL A 130 -7.76 -1.78 7.74
C VAL A 130 -8.35 -0.40 7.95
N VAL A 131 -9.57 -0.30 8.49
CA VAL A 131 -10.22 0.98 8.78
C VAL A 131 -9.36 1.81 9.73
N SER A 132 -8.90 1.23 10.85
CA SER A 132 -8.12 1.96 11.85
C SER A 132 -6.72 2.39 11.36
N ASN A 133 -6.06 1.58 10.52
CA ASN A 133 -4.67 1.83 10.12
C ASN A 133 -4.52 2.53 8.76
N VAL A 134 -5.60 2.65 7.98
CA VAL A 134 -5.61 3.39 6.72
C VAL A 134 -6.63 4.52 6.76
N CYS A 135 -7.88 4.22 7.10
CA CYS A 135 -8.99 5.15 6.92
C CYS A 135 -9.14 6.17 8.04
N ASP A 136 -8.70 5.83 9.24
CA ASP A 136 -8.73 6.69 10.43
C ASP A 136 -7.34 7.22 10.83
N ASP A 137 -6.27 6.70 10.22
CA ASP A 137 -4.88 7.17 10.46
C ASP A 137 -4.58 8.39 9.56
N GLU A 138 -4.84 9.58 10.09
CA GLU A 138 -4.55 10.87 9.41
C GLU A 138 -3.08 10.99 8.99
N GLY A 139 -2.15 10.45 9.78
CA GLY A 139 -0.73 10.46 9.47
C GLY A 139 -0.39 9.55 8.30
N PHE A 140 -1.06 8.41 8.17
CA PHE A 140 -0.99 7.56 6.99
C PHE A 140 -1.58 8.26 5.77
N LEU A 141 -2.79 8.82 5.87
CA LEU A 141 -3.46 9.50 4.76
C LEU A 141 -2.66 10.68 4.21
N SER A 142 -2.06 11.49 5.09
CA SER A 142 -1.20 12.60 4.68
C SER A 142 0.03 12.14 3.87
N ARG A 143 0.63 10.99 4.21
CA ARG A 143 1.72 10.40 3.41
C ARG A 143 1.20 9.74 2.14
N TYR A 144 -0.03 9.25 2.15
CA TYR A 144 -0.66 8.59 1.01
C TYR A 144 -1.02 9.60 -0.10
N ASP A 145 -1.34 10.84 0.25
CA ASP A 145 -1.73 11.90 -0.69
C ASP A 145 -0.67 12.22 -1.76
N VAL A 146 0.61 11.98 -1.46
CA VAL A 146 1.73 12.25 -2.39
C VAL A 146 2.11 11.05 -3.26
N LEU A 147 1.35 9.96 -3.22
CA LEU A 147 1.63 8.72 -3.97
C LEU A 147 1.03 8.58 -5.40
N PRO A 148 0.34 9.55 -6.04
CA PRO A 148 -0.30 9.30 -7.35
C PRO A 148 0.62 8.68 -8.41
N VAL A 149 1.86 9.17 -8.52
CA VAL A 149 2.84 8.70 -9.51
C VAL A 149 3.32 7.28 -9.18
N CYS A 150 3.67 7.02 -7.92
CA CYS A 150 4.09 5.69 -7.49
C CYS A 150 2.97 4.65 -7.63
N ILE A 151 1.72 5.02 -7.28
CA ILE A 151 0.55 4.12 -7.43
C ILE A 151 0.32 3.76 -8.88
N ASP A 152 0.35 4.74 -9.79
CA ASP A 152 0.12 4.46 -11.22
C ASP A 152 1.21 3.54 -11.79
N ALA A 153 2.47 3.82 -11.47
CA ALA A 153 3.60 3.02 -11.92
C ALA A 153 3.59 1.58 -11.36
N ALA A 154 3.20 1.40 -10.09
CA ALA A 154 3.14 0.09 -9.46
C ALA A 154 1.84 -0.68 -9.74
N SER A 155 0.82 -0.03 -10.31
CA SER A 155 -0.56 -0.53 -10.38
C SER A 155 -0.67 -1.94 -10.96
N ASN A 156 -0.11 -2.19 -12.15
CA ASN A 156 -0.19 -3.48 -12.83
C ASN A 156 0.51 -4.60 -12.04
N ALA A 157 1.70 -4.34 -11.51
CA ALA A 157 2.45 -5.31 -10.73
C ALA A 157 1.73 -5.64 -9.43
N TRP A 158 1.23 -4.61 -8.74
CA TRP A 158 0.44 -4.77 -7.53
C TRP A 158 -0.84 -5.58 -7.79
N GLU A 159 -1.59 -5.27 -8.86
CA GLU A 159 -2.81 -6.00 -9.22
C GLU A 159 -2.55 -7.47 -9.55
N ALA A 160 -1.42 -7.78 -10.20
CA ALA A 160 -0.99 -9.14 -10.44
C ALA A 160 -0.71 -9.86 -9.10
N CYS A 161 0.06 -9.24 -8.20
CA CYS A 161 0.33 -9.78 -6.86
C CYS A 161 -0.97 -10.03 -6.08
N TYR A 162 -1.88 -9.04 -6.07
CA TYR A 162 -3.11 -9.11 -5.30
C TYR A 162 -4.12 -10.11 -5.88
N SER A 163 -4.17 -10.26 -7.20
CA SER A 163 -5.04 -11.27 -7.82
C SER A 163 -4.61 -12.67 -7.44
N VAL A 164 -3.31 -12.97 -7.44
CA VAL A 164 -2.78 -14.26 -6.96
C VAL A 164 -3.11 -14.45 -5.48
N PHE A 165 -2.84 -13.44 -4.65
CA PHE A 165 -3.15 -13.46 -3.22
C PHE A 165 -4.63 -13.76 -2.94
N LYS A 166 -5.54 -13.01 -3.57
CA LYS A 166 -6.97 -13.16 -3.38
C LYS A 166 -7.47 -14.52 -3.84
N THR A 167 -7.03 -15.02 -4.99
CA THR A 167 -7.37 -16.38 -5.42
C THR A 167 -6.93 -17.42 -4.39
N LEU A 168 -5.69 -17.37 -3.92
CA LEU A 168 -5.20 -18.32 -2.92
C LEU A 168 -5.99 -18.23 -1.61
N VAL A 169 -6.27 -17.03 -1.12
CA VAL A 169 -7.05 -16.84 0.10
C VAL A 169 -8.48 -17.34 -0.08
N ASP A 170 -9.15 -16.96 -1.17
CA ASP A 170 -10.54 -17.34 -1.42
C ASP A 170 -10.68 -18.87 -1.64
N ASP A 171 -9.71 -19.52 -2.31
CA ASP A 171 -9.66 -20.98 -2.44
C ASP A 171 -9.56 -21.67 -1.07
N GLN A 172 -8.72 -21.13 -0.17
CA GLN A 172 -8.60 -21.65 1.20
C GLN A 172 -9.87 -21.39 2.02
N LYS A 173 -10.52 -20.23 1.88
CA LYS A 173 -11.78 -19.87 2.55
C LYS A 173 -12.96 -20.75 2.08
N ASN A 174 -12.93 -21.19 0.83
CA ASN A 174 -13.98 -22.01 0.22
C ASN A 174 -13.77 -23.53 0.40
N THR A 175 -12.67 -23.95 1.02
CA THR A 175 -12.38 -25.38 1.23
C THR A 175 -13.30 -25.93 2.32
N THR A 176 -14.27 -26.76 1.93
CA THR A 176 -15.26 -27.35 2.83
C THR A 176 -14.71 -28.57 3.59
N HIS A 177 -14.46 -28.40 4.88
CA HIS A 177 -14.68 -29.40 5.95
C HIS A 177 -13.77 -30.65 6.09
N GLU A 178 -12.52 -30.66 5.63
CA GLU A 178 -11.57 -31.74 6.03
C GLU A 178 -10.25 -31.25 6.64
N TRP A 179 -9.98 -29.94 6.60
CA TRP A 179 -8.69 -29.39 6.97
C TRP A 179 -8.76 -28.78 8.37
N THR A 180 -7.80 -29.11 9.23
CA THR A 180 -7.71 -28.48 10.55
C THR A 180 -7.53 -26.97 10.37
N HIS A 181 -8.11 -26.15 11.26
CA HIS A 181 -7.87 -24.69 11.32
C HIS A 181 -6.39 -24.32 11.09
N PHE A 182 -5.47 -25.19 11.56
CA PHE A 182 -4.04 -25.04 11.41
C PHE A 182 -3.54 -25.08 9.95
N GLU A 183 -4.10 -25.94 9.11
CA GLU A 183 -3.64 -26.10 7.74
C GLU A 183 -4.11 -24.93 6.87
N THR A 184 -5.39 -24.59 6.96
CA THR A 184 -5.96 -23.38 6.36
C THR A 184 -5.18 -22.13 6.79
N HIS A 185 -4.90 -22.01 8.10
CA HIS A 185 -4.08 -20.94 8.65
C HIS A 185 -2.68 -20.89 8.01
N PHE A 186 -1.99 -22.04 7.95
CA PHE A 186 -0.66 -22.14 7.34
C PHE A 186 -0.65 -21.63 5.89
N TYR A 187 -1.59 -22.09 5.04
CA TYR A 187 -1.65 -21.67 3.64
C TYR A 187 -2.03 -20.20 3.47
N MET A 188 -2.97 -19.68 4.26
CA MET A 188 -3.30 -18.25 4.26
C MET A 188 -2.09 -17.39 4.66
N CYS A 189 -1.31 -17.84 5.64
CA CYS A 189 -0.08 -17.18 6.05
C CYS A 189 1.01 -17.21 4.98
N CYS A 190 1.16 -18.33 4.27
CA CYS A 190 2.03 -18.42 3.10
C CYS A 190 1.61 -17.42 2.00
N ALA A 191 0.31 -17.36 1.68
CA ALA A 191 -0.23 -16.44 0.68
C ALA A 191 0.00 -14.97 1.08
N ARG A 192 -0.22 -14.63 2.36
CA ARG A 192 0.04 -13.29 2.91
C ARG A 192 1.50 -12.89 2.77
N ALA A 193 2.43 -13.76 3.15
CA ALA A 193 3.86 -13.51 3.01
C ALA A 193 4.30 -13.37 1.54
N GLN A 194 3.77 -14.21 0.65
CA GLN A 194 4.04 -14.14 -0.78
C GLN A 194 3.57 -12.82 -1.39
N PHE A 195 2.36 -12.38 -1.03
CA PHE A 195 1.83 -11.09 -1.48
C PHE A 195 2.73 -9.94 -1.04
N ARG A 196 3.09 -9.88 0.24
CA ARG A 196 3.96 -8.85 0.79
C ARG A 196 5.33 -8.80 0.13
N ARG A 197 5.90 -9.96 -0.21
CA ARG A 197 7.16 -10.03 -0.96
C ARG A 197 6.98 -9.53 -2.39
N CYS A 198 5.93 -9.97 -3.07
CA CYS A 198 5.65 -9.59 -4.45
C CYS A 198 5.49 -8.06 -4.60
N THR A 199 4.72 -7.43 -3.70
CA THR A 199 4.55 -5.98 -3.69
C THR A 199 5.83 -5.26 -3.28
N LEU A 200 6.58 -5.77 -2.30
CA LEU A 200 7.86 -5.19 -1.90
C LEU A 200 8.85 -5.18 -3.07
N ASP A 201 9.07 -6.32 -3.70
CA ASP A 201 10.02 -6.42 -4.81
C ASP A 201 9.58 -5.47 -5.95
N SER A 202 8.27 -5.43 -6.28
CA SER A 202 7.73 -4.53 -7.31
C SER A 202 7.93 -3.04 -7.00
N LEU A 203 7.65 -2.61 -5.77
CA LEU A 203 7.76 -1.20 -5.36
C LEU A 203 9.21 -0.75 -5.32
N PHE A 204 10.10 -1.63 -4.86
CA PHE A 204 11.50 -1.30 -4.65
C PHE A 204 12.41 -1.65 -5.85
N ASP A 205 11.84 -1.99 -7.01
CA ASP A 205 12.57 -2.18 -8.27
C ASP A 205 12.44 -0.97 -9.23
N MET A 206 11.76 0.10 -8.80
CA MET A 206 11.55 1.32 -9.59
C MET A 206 11.87 2.63 -8.83
N PRO A 207 13.10 2.79 -8.30
CA PRO A 207 13.49 3.91 -7.44
C PRO A 207 13.35 5.31 -8.08
N GLU A 208 13.49 5.39 -9.41
CA GLU A 208 13.37 6.66 -10.14
C GLU A 208 11.92 7.17 -10.21
N ILE A 209 10.93 6.28 -10.16
CA ILE A 209 9.50 6.62 -10.31
C ILE A 209 8.79 6.60 -8.96
N CYS A 210 9.16 5.66 -8.09
CA CYS A 210 8.67 5.58 -6.72
C CYS A 210 9.84 5.74 -5.74
N PRO A 211 10.07 6.97 -5.25
CA PRO A 211 11.09 7.24 -4.25
C PRO A 211 10.89 6.41 -2.98
N TYR A 212 11.97 6.22 -2.23
CA TYR A 212 11.99 5.36 -1.05
C TYR A 212 10.81 5.56 -0.10
N GLU A 213 10.55 6.80 0.34
CA GLU A 213 9.46 7.11 1.28
C GLU A 213 8.07 6.78 0.72
N GLN A 214 7.90 6.93 -0.59
CA GLN A 214 6.66 6.58 -1.28
C GLN A 214 6.50 5.05 -1.34
N ALA A 215 7.58 4.34 -1.69
CA ALA A 215 7.62 2.88 -1.74
C ALA A 215 7.35 2.27 -0.36
N VAL A 216 7.93 2.83 0.71
CA VAL A 216 7.68 2.43 2.10
C VAL A 216 6.21 2.62 2.47
N THR A 217 5.62 3.77 2.14
CA THR A 217 4.21 4.05 2.45
C THR A 217 3.28 3.09 1.71
N LEU A 218 3.53 2.84 0.42
CA LEU A 218 2.72 1.91 -0.39
C LEU A 218 2.96 0.44 -0.01
N GLN A 219 4.15 0.10 0.49
CA GLN A 219 4.41 -1.21 1.09
C GLN A 219 3.64 -1.38 2.40
N LYS A 220 3.58 -0.34 3.24
CA LYS A 220 2.76 -0.35 4.47
C LYS A 220 1.28 -0.55 4.14
N PHE A 221 0.76 0.09 3.08
CA PHE A 221 -0.59 -0.18 2.58
C PHE A 221 -0.81 -1.67 2.25
N SER A 222 0.13 -2.26 1.50
CA SER A 222 0.08 -3.67 1.12
C SER A 222 0.08 -4.60 2.35
N VAL A 223 0.89 -4.29 3.36
CA VAL A 223 0.92 -5.03 4.63
C VAL A 223 -0.46 -4.96 5.31
N ILE A 224 -1.00 -3.75 5.52
CA ILE A 224 -2.29 -3.55 6.22
C ILE A 224 -3.44 -4.26 5.49
N VAL A 225 -3.55 -4.11 4.17
CA VAL A 225 -4.62 -4.77 3.39
C VAL A 225 -4.51 -6.29 3.48
N SER A 226 -3.29 -6.83 3.43
CA SER A 226 -3.07 -8.28 3.57
C SER A 226 -3.42 -8.82 4.96
N GLU A 227 -3.26 -8.00 6.02
CA GLU A 227 -3.73 -8.30 7.39
C GLU A 227 -5.24 -8.21 7.49
N GLY A 228 -5.86 -7.31 6.72
CA GLY A 228 -7.31 -7.23 6.61
C GLY A 228 -7.94 -8.49 6.03
N ASP A 229 -7.37 -9.03 4.95
CA ASP A 229 -7.86 -10.26 4.32
C ASP A 229 -7.52 -11.53 5.12
N VAL A 230 -6.37 -11.53 5.82
CA VAL A 230 -5.83 -12.62 6.64
C VAL A 230 -5.35 -12.06 8.00
N PHE A 231 -6.29 -11.90 8.93
CA PHE A 231 -6.06 -11.28 10.24
C PHE A 231 -5.41 -12.21 11.28
N GLN A 232 -5.13 -13.45 10.91
CA GLN A 232 -4.54 -14.44 11.81
C GLN A 232 -3.06 -14.10 12.13
N ASP A 233 -2.55 -14.60 13.26
CA ASP A 233 -1.14 -14.43 13.62
C ASP A 233 -0.25 -15.37 12.79
N CYS A 234 0.32 -14.84 11.70
CA CYS A 234 1.26 -15.58 10.87
C CYS A 234 2.72 -15.34 11.24
N ASP A 235 3.00 -14.47 12.22
CA ASP A 235 4.38 -14.10 12.54
C ASP A 235 5.00 -15.11 13.51
N GLN A 236 4.15 -15.83 14.25
CA GLN A 236 4.55 -16.87 15.18
C GLN A 236 4.21 -18.26 14.65
N ASN A 237 5.10 -19.22 14.90
CA ASN A 237 4.85 -20.66 14.70
C ASN A 237 4.48 -21.13 13.28
N VAL A 238 4.73 -20.32 12.24
CA VAL A 238 4.57 -20.72 10.83
C VAL A 238 5.88 -21.23 10.25
N MET A 239 5.86 -22.45 9.69
CA MET A 239 7.01 -23.08 9.04
C MET A 239 7.13 -22.66 7.57
N TYR A 240 7.47 -21.40 7.33
CA TYR A 240 7.47 -20.79 5.98
C TYR A 240 8.30 -21.55 4.92
N SER A 241 9.34 -22.28 5.33
CA SER A 241 10.12 -23.13 4.42
C SER A 241 9.28 -24.19 3.69
N ASN A 242 8.13 -24.56 4.24
CA ASN A 242 7.24 -25.58 3.72
C ASN A 242 6.11 -25.00 2.86
N CYS A 243 6.07 -23.68 2.66
CA CYS A 243 5.08 -23.07 1.79
C CYS A 243 5.25 -23.57 0.33
N PRO A 244 4.17 -23.57 -0.47
CA PRO A 244 4.26 -23.87 -1.90
C PRO A 244 5.28 -22.96 -2.59
N GLY A 245 6.26 -23.54 -3.27
CA GLY A 245 7.34 -22.77 -3.92
C GLY A 245 8.49 -22.34 -3.00
N GLY A 246 8.50 -22.79 -1.74
CA GLY A 246 9.53 -22.47 -0.74
C GLY A 246 9.19 -21.25 0.11
N ASP A 247 10.17 -20.75 0.88
CA ASP A 247 9.96 -19.62 1.80
C ASP A 247 9.54 -18.34 1.05
N PRO A 248 8.30 -17.87 1.22
CA PRO A 248 7.75 -16.74 0.48
C PRO A 248 8.13 -15.41 1.12
N ARG A 249 8.78 -15.40 2.29
CA ARG A 249 9.17 -14.16 2.96
C ARG A 249 10.22 -13.40 2.13
N PRO A 250 10.27 -12.06 2.26
CA PRO A 250 11.30 -11.26 1.59
C PRO A 250 12.71 -11.73 1.98
N SER A 251 13.61 -11.75 1.00
CA SER A 251 15.03 -12.05 1.24
C SER A 251 15.67 -11.00 2.16
N ALA A 252 16.79 -11.32 2.80
CA ALA A 252 17.56 -10.33 3.58
C ALA A 252 17.94 -9.09 2.75
N LYS A 253 18.21 -9.27 1.45
CA LYS A 253 18.48 -8.17 0.50
C LYS A 253 17.23 -7.31 0.30
N SER A 254 16.07 -7.93 0.10
CA SER A 254 14.79 -7.23 -0.05
C SER A 254 14.43 -6.46 1.24
N ILE A 255 14.65 -7.04 2.42
CA ILE A 255 14.45 -6.37 3.71
C ILE A 255 15.43 -5.21 3.89
N ALA A 256 16.69 -5.34 3.45
CA ALA A 256 17.65 -4.23 3.53
C ALA A 256 17.17 -3.01 2.74
N LYS A 257 16.42 -3.20 1.64
CA LYS A 257 15.78 -2.10 0.89
C LYS A 257 14.70 -1.38 1.68
N LEU A 258 14.08 -1.99 2.70
CA LEU A 258 13.10 -1.36 3.60
C LEU A 258 13.75 -0.60 4.77
N MET A 259 15.01 -0.90 5.07
CA MET A 259 15.70 -0.37 6.25
C MET A 259 16.71 0.73 5.90
N ASN A 260 17.12 0.82 4.64
CA ASN A 260 18.19 1.73 4.20
C ASN A 260 17.79 2.49 2.93
N ALA A 261 17.44 3.77 3.08
CA ALA A 261 17.21 4.68 1.96
C ALA A 261 18.46 4.81 1.06
N ASP A 262 19.65 4.81 1.66
CA ASP A 262 20.92 4.94 0.92
C ASP A 262 21.22 3.72 0.03
N ALA A 263 20.86 2.52 0.48
CA ALA A 263 21.01 1.28 -0.31
C ALA A 263 19.98 1.19 -1.45
N PHE A 264 18.88 1.93 -1.34
CA PHE A 264 17.83 2.02 -2.37
C PHE A 264 18.17 3.05 -3.45
N ASN A 265 18.71 4.20 -3.03
CA ASN A 265 19.11 5.27 -3.94
C ASN A 265 20.47 5.03 -4.61
N SER A 266 21.26 4.08 -4.11
CA SER A 266 22.47 3.61 -4.79
C SER A 266 22.11 2.75 -6.00
N VAL A 267 21.68 3.38 -7.09
CA VAL A 267 21.68 2.75 -8.40
C VAL A 267 23.14 2.34 -8.69
N PRO A 268 23.44 1.08 -9.05
CA PRO A 268 24.74 0.79 -9.61
C PRO A 268 24.82 1.56 -10.92
N SER A 269 25.60 2.64 -10.93
CA SER A 269 25.99 3.35 -12.14
C SER A 269 26.80 2.40 -13.03
N SER A 270 26.10 1.49 -13.70
CA SER A 270 26.60 0.61 -14.73
C SER A 270 26.81 1.46 -15.99
N SER A 271 28.01 2.03 -16.07
CA SER A 271 28.77 2.51 -17.25
C SER A 271 29.46 3.83 -16.96
N GLY A 272 30.46 3.77 -16.07
CA GLY A 272 31.44 4.85 -15.95
C GLY A 272 32.08 5.14 -17.30
N ASN A 273 31.82 6.32 -17.83
CA ASN A 273 32.81 7.36 -18.12
C ASN A 273 34.15 6.96 -18.80
N HIS A 274 34.20 5.92 -19.62
CA HIS A 274 35.39 5.67 -20.47
C HIS A 274 35.58 6.73 -21.57
N VAL A 275 34.59 7.57 -21.85
CA VAL A 275 34.71 8.64 -22.86
C VAL A 275 35.30 9.92 -22.25
N VAL A 276 35.00 10.21 -20.98
CA VAL A 276 35.47 11.46 -20.34
C VAL A 276 36.94 11.35 -19.91
N ASP A 277 37.36 10.19 -19.40
CA ASP A 277 38.78 9.95 -19.06
C ASP A 277 39.68 9.92 -20.30
N ASN A 278 39.21 9.35 -21.42
CA ASN A 278 39.99 9.36 -22.67
C ASN A 278 40.10 10.77 -23.28
N CYS A 279 39.10 11.64 -23.10
CA CYS A 279 39.18 13.03 -23.58
C CYS A 279 40.17 13.87 -22.76
N ILE A 280 40.27 13.65 -21.44
CA ILE A 280 41.20 14.39 -20.57
C ILE A 280 42.65 13.96 -20.82
N VAL A 281 42.89 12.67 -21.07
CA VAL A 281 44.24 12.15 -21.41
C VAL A 281 44.68 12.63 -22.81
N LEU A 282 43.76 12.72 -23.79
CA LEU A 282 44.11 13.21 -25.12
C LEU A 282 44.40 14.73 -25.14
N LEU A 283 43.67 15.52 -24.34
CA LEU A 283 43.89 16.97 -24.23
C LEU A 283 45.21 17.30 -23.51
N THR A 284 45.60 16.53 -22.49
CA THR A 284 46.86 16.72 -21.78
C THR A 284 48.08 16.34 -22.65
N LEU A 285 47.96 15.31 -23.49
CA LEU A 285 48.99 14.96 -24.48
C LEU A 285 49.14 16.02 -25.58
N LEU A 286 48.05 16.61 -26.06
CA LEU A 286 48.09 17.67 -27.08
C LEU A 286 48.63 19.01 -26.56
N CYS A 287 48.37 19.34 -25.28
CA CYS A 287 48.94 20.54 -24.66
C CYS A 287 50.42 20.40 -24.28
N GLY A 288 50.92 19.18 -24.05
CA GLY A 288 52.34 18.92 -23.78
C GLY A 288 53.25 18.92 -25.02
N LEU A 289 52.67 18.83 -26.23
CA LEU A 289 53.39 18.81 -27.52
C LEU A 289 53.61 20.21 -28.13
N PHE A 290 53.11 21.27 -27.48
CA PHE A 290 53.22 22.66 -27.93
C PHE A 290 53.96 23.58 -26.93
N ILE A 291 54.83 23.01 -26.08
CA ILE A 291 55.81 23.76 -25.27
C ILE A 291 57.22 23.40 -25.73
#